data_AF-A0A3R9LR53-F1
#
_entry.id   AF-A0A3R9LR53-F1
#
_cell.length_a   1.000
_cell.length_b   1.000
_cell.length_c   1.000
_cell.angle_alpha   90.00
_cell.angle_beta   90.00
_cell.angle_gamma   90.00
#
_symmetry.space_group_name_H-M   'P 1'
#
loop_
_entity.id
_entity.type
_entity.pdbx_description
1 polymer ?
#
loop_
_entity_poly.entity_id
_entity_poly.type
_entity_poly.pdbx_seq_one_letter_code
_entity_poly.pdbx_strand_id
1 'polypeptide(L)'
;MKITQHMKKDGSAVYRSSIYLGIDSVTGKKVKTTISARTKKELRNKATQAKVEFEKNGSTRKQRSHITTYSELVDLFWQTYQHTIKTNTQIKIKGCLNNYLLPSFSTYKLDKLTPVIIQTQVNKWADEYNQDGTGYKEYNHLHALNKRILQYGISIQALDNNPARDIVIPRKITRDKQEIKYFQDQ
;
A
#
# COMPACT_ATOMS: atom_id res chain seq x y z
N MET A 1 21.91 -21.97 -22.35
CA MET A 1 22.24 -21.78 -20.91
C MET A 1 23.40 -22.72 -20.56
N LYS A 2 24.56 -22.20 -20.18
CA LYS A 2 25.72 -23.03 -19.78
C LYS A 2 25.55 -23.44 -18.31
N ILE A 3 25.58 -24.73 -18.02
CA ILE A 3 25.45 -25.28 -16.67
C ILE A 3 26.82 -25.81 -16.24
N THR A 4 27.33 -25.35 -15.10
CA THR A 4 28.55 -25.86 -14.47
C THR A 4 28.21 -26.69 -13.24
N GLN A 5 28.94 -27.79 -13.03
CA GLN A 5 28.82 -28.59 -11.81
C GLN A 5 29.91 -28.16 -10.83
N HIS A 6 29.55 -27.99 -9.57
CA HIS A 6 30.44 -27.65 -8.47
C HIS A 6 30.25 -28.67 -7.35
N MET A 7 31.35 -29.18 -6.81
CA MET A 7 31.33 -30.04 -5.64
C MET A 7 31.47 -29.19 -4.38
N LYS A 8 30.61 -29.43 -3.39
CA LYS A 8 30.71 -28.80 -2.07
C LYS A 8 31.72 -29.54 -1.20
N LYS A 9 32.12 -28.90 -0.11
CA LYS A 9 32.98 -29.50 0.93
C LYS A 9 32.37 -30.76 1.56
N ASP A 10 31.04 -30.88 1.53
CA ASP A 10 30.28 -32.03 2.01
C ASP A 10 30.17 -33.19 1.00
N GLY A 11 30.84 -33.10 -0.16
CA GLY A 11 30.80 -34.12 -1.21
C GLY A 11 29.55 -34.08 -2.11
N SER A 12 28.59 -33.20 -1.86
CA SER A 12 27.39 -33.08 -2.70
C SER A 12 27.63 -32.23 -3.95
N ALA A 13 27.05 -32.66 -5.08
CA ALA A 13 27.09 -31.92 -6.34
C ALA A 13 26.01 -30.84 -6.40
N VAL A 14 26.39 -29.64 -6.83
CA VAL A 14 25.48 -28.53 -7.13
C VAL A 14 25.70 -28.05 -8.55
N TYR A 15 24.61 -27.87 -9.29
CA TYR A 15 24.63 -27.27 -10.60
C TYR A 15 24.42 -25.77 -10.48
N ARG A 16 25.18 -24.98 -11.23
CA ARG A 16 25.12 -23.51 -11.26
C ARG A 16 24.98 -23.02 -12.69
N SER A 17 24.25 -21.93 -12.89
CA SER A 17 24.21 -21.23 -14.18
C SER A 17 23.99 -19.74 -14.00
N SER A 18 24.67 -18.95 -14.83
CA SER A 18 24.40 -17.53 -14.99
C SER A 18 23.39 -17.34 -16.11
N ILE A 19 22.25 -16.74 -15.79
CA ILE A 19 21.14 -16.50 -16.72
C ILE A 19 20.96 -15.00 -16.93
N TYR A 20 20.67 -14.64 -18.17
CA TYR A 20 20.23 -13.30 -18.51
C TYR A 20 18.73 -13.16 -18.18
N LEU A 21 18.39 -12.13 -17.43
CA LEU A 21 17.01 -11.84 -17.03
C LEU A 21 16.33 -10.87 -18.00
N GLY A 22 17.06 -9.86 -18.49
CA GLY A 22 16.53 -8.84 -19.38
C GLY A 22 17.31 -7.53 -19.27
N ILE A 23 16.77 -6.48 -19.86
CA ILE A 23 17.26 -5.10 -19.70
C ILE A 23 16.50 -4.49 -18.52
N ASP A 24 17.23 -3.87 -17.60
CA ASP A 24 16.63 -3.14 -16.50
C ASP A 24 15.86 -1.92 -17.03
N SER A 25 14.55 -1.86 -16.79
CA SER A 25 13.67 -0.79 -17.28
C SER A 25 14.04 0.60 -16.75
N VAL A 26 14.71 0.68 -15.59
CA VAL A 26 15.10 1.96 -14.96
C VAL A 26 16.51 2.38 -15.38
N THR A 27 17.45 1.43 -15.47
CA THR A 27 18.86 1.77 -15.74
C THR A 27 19.30 1.51 -17.18
N GLY A 28 18.49 0.82 -17.99
CA GLY A 28 18.85 0.41 -19.36
C GLY A 28 19.96 -0.63 -19.44
N LYS A 29 20.45 -1.16 -18.30
CA LYS A 29 21.58 -2.09 -18.25
C LYS A 29 21.12 -3.54 -18.32
N LYS A 30 21.96 -4.39 -18.91
CA LYS A 30 21.74 -5.84 -18.97
C LYS A 30 21.83 -6.47 -17.59
N VAL A 31 20.79 -7.19 -17.18
CA VAL A 31 20.71 -7.85 -15.87
C VAL A 31 20.97 -9.34 -16.00
N LYS A 32 21.91 -9.87 -15.21
CA LYS A 32 22.22 -11.31 -15.13
C LYS A 32 22.17 -11.78 -13.67
N THR A 33 21.57 -12.95 -13.42
CA THR A 33 21.58 -13.60 -12.10
C THR A 33 22.28 -14.95 -12.16
N THR A 34 22.83 -15.39 -11.04
CA THR A 34 23.46 -16.71 -10.91
C THR A 34 22.58 -17.56 -10.01
N ILE A 35 22.02 -18.63 -10.58
CA ILE A 35 21.18 -19.59 -9.85
C ILE A 35 21.95 -20.88 -9.60
N SER A 36 21.63 -21.55 -8.49
CA SER A 36 22.19 -22.86 -8.13
C SER A 36 21.10 -23.82 -7.69
N ALA A 37 21.25 -25.11 -8.02
CA ALA A 37 20.28 -26.16 -7.70
C ALA A 37 20.95 -27.53 -7.59
N ARG A 38 20.28 -28.49 -6.91
CA ARG A 38 20.83 -29.85 -6.72
C ARG A 38 20.71 -30.69 -7.98
N THR A 39 19.72 -30.41 -8.82
CA THR A 39 19.50 -31.12 -10.09
C THR A 39 19.45 -30.16 -11.27
N LYS A 40 19.79 -30.64 -12.47
CA LYS A 40 19.66 -29.86 -13.71
C LYS A 40 18.21 -29.46 -14.00
N LYS A 41 17.23 -30.29 -13.62
CA LYS A 41 15.79 -30.00 -13.77
C LYS A 41 15.36 -28.85 -12.87
N GLU A 42 15.71 -28.92 -11.59
CA GLU A 42 15.44 -27.84 -10.62
C GLU A 42 16.12 -26.53 -11.04
N LEU A 43 17.34 -26.59 -11.57
CA LEU A 43 18.05 -25.43 -12.10
C LEU A 43 17.28 -24.75 -13.24
N ARG A 44 16.74 -25.54 -14.18
CA ARG A 44 15.93 -25.00 -15.28
C ARG A 44 14.65 -24.36 -14.77
N ASN A 45 13.98 -24.98 -13.82
CA ASN A 45 12.76 -24.42 -13.21
C ASN A 45 13.06 -23.09 -12.50
N LYS A 46 14.13 -23.01 -11.70
CA LYS A 46 14.59 -21.77 -11.07
C LYS A 46 14.97 -20.70 -12.09
N ALA A 47 15.52 -21.10 -13.25
CA ALA A 47 15.84 -20.15 -14.32
C ALA A 47 14.59 -19.52 -14.91
N THR A 48 13.57 -20.33 -15.19
CA THR A 48 12.28 -19.85 -15.68
C THR A 48 11.60 -18.97 -14.65
N GLN A 49 11.55 -19.40 -13.38
CA GLN A 49 10.98 -18.61 -12.29
C GLN A 49 11.66 -17.26 -12.13
N ALA A 50 12.99 -17.21 -12.15
CA ALA A 50 13.74 -15.96 -12.01
C ALA A 50 13.45 -14.96 -13.15
N LYS A 51 13.17 -15.44 -14.36
CA LYS A 51 12.74 -14.57 -15.47
C LYS A 51 11.32 -14.03 -15.25
N VAL A 52 10.38 -14.91 -14.90
CA VAL A 52 8.99 -14.52 -14.60
C VAL A 52 8.93 -13.53 -13.44
N GLU A 53 9.72 -13.75 -12.38
CA GLU A 53 9.80 -12.85 -11.24
C GLU A 53 10.42 -11.50 -11.62
N PHE A 54 11.46 -11.49 -12.46
CA PHE A 54 12.04 -10.26 -12.98
C PHE A 54 11.03 -9.44 -13.79
N GLU A 55 10.26 -10.10 -14.67
CA GLU A 55 9.19 -9.46 -15.44
C GLU A 55 8.08 -8.93 -14.54
N LYS A 56 7.62 -9.73 -13.56
CA LYS A 56 6.60 -9.34 -12.58
C LYS A 56 7.02 -8.14 -11.73
N ASN A 57 8.32 -8.03 -11.42
CA ASN A 57 8.89 -6.89 -10.70
C ASN A 57 9.15 -5.66 -11.59
N GLY A 58 8.50 -5.58 -12.76
CA GLY A 58 8.63 -4.43 -13.66
C GLY A 58 9.93 -4.42 -14.46
N SER A 59 10.58 -5.57 -14.62
CA SER A 59 11.86 -5.72 -15.30
C SER A 59 12.97 -4.82 -14.72
N THR A 60 13.00 -4.62 -13.41
CA THR A 60 14.08 -3.90 -12.75
C THR A 60 14.55 -4.64 -11.49
N ARG A 61 15.83 -4.49 -11.16
CA ARG A 61 16.36 -4.91 -9.86
C ARG A 61 16.23 -3.84 -8.78
N LYS A 62 15.93 -2.60 -9.17
CA LYS A 62 15.61 -1.59 -8.17
C LYS A 62 14.31 -2.02 -7.51
N GLN A 63 14.37 -2.22 -6.20
CA GLN A 63 13.18 -2.54 -5.41
C GLN A 63 12.07 -1.54 -5.74
N ARG A 64 10.86 -2.03 -6.04
CA ARG A 64 9.63 -1.25 -5.81
C ARG A 64 9.79 -0.63 -4.43
N SER A 65 9.45 0.66 -4.29
CA SER A 65 9.58 1.42 -3.05
C SER A 65 9.33 0.51 -1.85
N HIS A 66 10.28 0.41 -0.92
CA HIS A 66 10.28 -0.49 0.25
C HIS A 66 9.14 -0.23 1.27
N ILE A 67 8.09 0.44 0.84
CA ILE A 67 6.90 0.76 1.60
C ILE A 67 6.10 -0.52 1.70
N THR A 68 6.06 -1.09 2.88
CA THR A 68 5.36 -2.34 3.17
C THR A 68 4.08 -2.10 3.94
N THR A 69 4.02 -1.03 4.73
CA THR A 69 2.90 -0.73 5.63
C THR A 69 2.12 0.51 5.21
N TYR A 70 0.88 0.59 5.68
CA TYR A 70 0.06 1.79 5.51
C TYR A 70 0.68 3.01 6.21
N SER A 71 1.30 2.84 7.38
CA SER A 71 1.96 3.94 8.11
C SER A 71 3.08 4.58 7.27
N GLU A 72 3.98 3.77 6.71
CA GLU A 72 5.07 4.25 5.85
C GLU A 72 4.52 5.00 4.61
N LEU A 73 3.42 4.50 4.03
CA LEU A 73 2.76 5.16 2.91
C LEU A 73 2.19 6.54 3.32
N VAL A 74 1.56 6.63 4.49
CA VAL A 74 1.04 7.89 5.03
C VAL A 74 2.16 8.89 5.26
N ASP A 75 3.29 8.47 5.82
CA ASP A 75 4.42 9.36 6.10
C ASP A 75 4.99 9.97 4.81
N LEU A 76 5.20 9.15 3.78
CA LEU A 76 5.68 9.61 2.47
C LEU A 76 4.65 10.48 1.75
N PHE A 77 3.37 10.09 1.80
CA PHE A 77 2.28 10.91 1.29
C PHE A 77 2.28 12.27 1.95
N TRP A 78 2.41 12.32 3.28
CA TRP A 78 2.36 13.55 4.05
C TRP A 78 3.55 14.47 3.77
N GLN A 79 4.77 13.91 3.68
CA GLN A 79 5.98 14.65 3.30
C GLN A 79 5.81 15.43 2.00
N THR A 80 5.10 14.87 1.02
CA THR A 80 4.85 15.53 -0.27
C THR A 80 3.61 16.42 -0.22
N TYR A 81 2.49 15.89 0.26
CA TYR A 81 1.17 16.50 0.11
C TYR A 81 1.00 17.75 0.98
N GLN A 82 1.63 17.82 2.15
CA GLN A 82 1.47 18.96 3.05
C GLN A 82 1.86 20.29 2.39
N HIS A 83 2.88 20.29 1.52
CA HIS A 83 3.35 21.49 0.83
C HIS A 83 2.39 21.98 -0.27
N THR A 84 1.38 21.19 -0.63
CA THR A 84 0.39 21.52 -1.67
C THR A 84 -0.86 22.22 -1.12
N ILE A 85 -0.99 22.32 0.20
CA ILE A 85 -2.19 22.80 0.89
C ILE A 85 -1.86 23.88 1.93
N LYS A 86 -2.85 24.73 2.23
CA LYS A 86 -2.75 25.79 3.25
C LYS A 86 -2.66 25.20 4.66
N THR A 87 -2.03 25.93 5.58
CA THR A 87 -1.78 25.51 6.98
C THR A 87 -3.04 25.04 7.72
N ASN A 88 -4.18 25.74 7.59
CA ASN A 88 -5.42 25.32 8.25
C ASN A 88 -5.90 23.94 7.76
N THR A 89 -5.77 23.69 6.45
CA THR A 89 -6.10 22.40 5.85
C THR A 89 -5.11 21.33 6.32
N GLN A 90 -3.83 21.66 6.49
CA GLN A 90 -2.84 20.73 7.03
C GLN A 90 -3.22 20.27 8.44
N ILE A 91 -3.59 21.20 9.32
CA ILE A 91 -4.02 20.87 10.70
C ILE A 91 -5.22 19.91 10.68
N LYS A 92 -6.24 20.21 9.87
CA LYS A 92 -7.42 19.35 9.74
C LYS A 92 -7.06 17.95 9.26
N ILE A 93 -6.24 17.84 8.21
CA ILE A 93 -5.84 16.53 7.66
C ILE A 93 -4.96 15.77 8.64
N LYS A 94 -4.02 16.42 9.32
CA LYS A 94 -3.17 15.77 10.32
C LYS A 94 -4.00 15.21 11.48
N GLY A 95 -5.04 15.94 11.92
CA GLY A 95 -6.03 15.43 12.86
C GLY A 95 -6.76 14.19 12.33
N CYS A 96 -7.18 14.20 11.05
CA CYS A 96 -7.81 13.05 10.42
C CYS A 96 -6.89 11.82 10.35
N LEU A 97 -5.62 12.03 10.02
CA LEU A 97 -4.59 10.99 9.96
C LEU A 97 -4.38 10.34 11.33
N ASN A 98 -4.10 11.16 12.35
CA ASN A 98 -3.69 10.69 13.66
C ASN A 98 -4.85 10.08 14.48
N ASN A 99 -6.04 10.65 14.37
CA ASN A 99 -7.17 10.23 15.21
C ASN A 99 -7.99 9.10 14.59
N TYR A 100 -7.92 8.90 13.27
CA TYR A 100 -8.79 7.95 12.59
C TYR A 100 -8.04 7.00 11.66
N LEU A 101 -7.28 7.49 10.68
CA LEU A 101 -6.69 6.62 9.65
C LEU A 101 -5.53 5.76 10.18
N LEU A 102 -4.58 6.34 10.91
CA LEU A 102 -3.46 5.61 11.47
C LEU A 102 -3.90 4.59 12.54
N PRO A 103 -4.79 4.92 13.50
CA PRO A 103 -5.34 3.93 14.42
C PRO A 103 -6.06 2.77 13.73
N SER A 104 -6.70 3.03 12.58
CA SER A 104 -7.45 1.99 11.85
C SER A 104 -6.55 1.10 10.99
N PHE A 105 -5.52 1.67 10.35
CA PHE A 105 -4.80 0.99 9.27
C PHE A 105 -3.28 0.89 9.45
N SER A 106 -2.65 1.57 10.40
CA SER A 106 -1.18 1.72 10.48
C SER A 106 -0.40 0.40 10.39
N THR A 107 -0.88 -0.65 11.08
CA THR A 107 -0.23 -1.97 11.16
C THR A 107 -0.49 -2.85 9.95
N TYR A 108 -1.42 -2.48 9.07
CA TYR A 108 -1.72 -3.28 7.88
C TYR A 108 -0.60 -3.16 6.86
N LYS A 109 -0.20 -4.31 6.32
CA LYS A 109 0.61 -4.34 5.12
C LYS A 109 -0.23 -3.91 3.92
N LEU A 110 0.37 -3.16 3.01
CA LEU A 110 -0.31 -2.65 1.81
C LEU A 110 -0.90 -3.78 0.95
N ASP A 111 -0.20 -4.91 0.84
CA ASP A 111 -0.65 -6.10 0.09
C ASP A 111 -1.78 -6.87 0.78
N LYS A 112 -2.08 -6.57 2.05
CA LYS A 112 -3.15 -7.19 2.84
C LYS A 112 -4.34 -6.27 3.07
N LEU A 113 -4.24 -5.00 2.69
CA LEU A 113 -5.34 -4.06 2.82
C LEU A 113 -6.37 -4.27 1.69
N THR A 114 -7.41 -5.04 1.98
CA THR A 114 -8.46 -5.40 1.01
C THR A 114 -9.64 -4.41 1.05
N PRO A 115 -10.45 -4.35 -0.03
CA PRO A 115 -11.67 -3.54 -0.04
C PRO A 115 -12.63 -3.88 1.11
N VAL A 116 -12.72 -5.15 1.49
CA VAL A 116 -13.57 -5.61 2.61
C VAL A 116 -13.14 -4.97 3.93
N ILE A 117 -11.83 -4.93 4.22
CA ILE A 117 -11.30 -4.30 5.43
C ILE A 117 -11.67 -2.82 5.47
N ILE A 118 -11.50 -2.12 4.34
CA ILE A 118 -11.82 -0.70 4.23
C ILE A 118 -13.33 -0.46 4.36
N GLN A 119 -14.17 -1.28 3.74
CA GLN A 119 -15.63 -1.18 3.83
C GLN A 119 -16.11 -1.37 5.27
N THR A 120 -15.59 -2.38 5.98
CA THR A 120 -15.91 -2.62 7.39
C THR A 120 -15.54 -1.42 8.25
N GLN A 121 -14.37 -0.82 8.03
CA GLN A 121 -13.95 0.36 8.78
C GLN A 121 -14.80 1.60 8.46
N VAL A 122 -15.19 1.80 7.20
CA VAL A 122 -16.07 2.90 6.80
C VAL A 122 -17.47 2.75 7.40
N ASN A 123 -18.00 1.53 7.42
CA ASN A 123 -19.29 1.24 8.07
C ASN A 123 -19.21 1.53 9.57
N LYS A 124 -18.12 1.12 10.24
CA LYS A 124 -17.89 1.43 11.66
C LYS A 124 -17.94 2.93 11.94
N TRP A 125 -17.20 3.76 11.18
CA TRP A 125 -17.27 5.22 11.37
C TRP A 125 -18.66 5.80 11.11
N ALA A 126 -19.38 5.24 10.14
CA ALA A 126 -20.74 5.66 9.85
C ALA A 126 -21.70 5.30 10.98
N ASP A 127 -21.60 4.10 11.55
CA ASP A 127 -22.43 3.64 12.67
C ASP A 127 -22.16 4.45 13.94
N GLU A 128 -20.88 4.69 14.28
CA GLU A 128 -20.49 5.54 15.42
C GLU A 128 -21.12 6.94 15.32
N TYR A 129 -21.23 7.51 14.12
CA TYR A 129 -21.87 8.82 13.94
C TYR A 129 -23.39 8.74 13.85
N ASN A 130 -23.91 7.87 12.99
CA ASN A 130 -25.33 7.80 12.65
C ASN A 130 -26.14 7.25 13.83
N GLN A 131 -25.67 6.17 14.45
CA GLN A 131 -26.36 5.46 15.52
C GLN A 131 -25.95 6.03 16.88
N ASP A 132 -24.65 5.97 17.23
CA ASP A 132 -24.19 6.29 18.59
C ASP A 132 -24.08 7.80 18.84
N GLY A 133 -23.90 8.59 17.77
CA GLY A 133 -23.76 10.05 17.87
C GLY A 133 -22.42 10.56 18.36
N THR A 134 -21.47 9.66 18.58
CA THR A 134 -20.12 9.94 19.10
C THR A 134 -19.07 9.97 17.99
N GLY A 135 -19.40 9.39 16.84
CA GLY A 135 -18.51 9.25 15.70
C GLY A 135 -18.23 10.56 14.96
N TYR A 136 -17.23 10.50 14.09
CA TYR A 136 -16.82 11.66 13.33
C TYR A 136 -17.81 12.01 12.22
N LYS A 137 -18.43 13.20 12.32
CA LYS A 137 -19.44 13.73 11.39
C LYS A 137 -19.01 13.73 9.91
N GLU A 138 -17.72 13.83 9.64
CA GLU A 138 -17.16 13.91 8.29
C GLU A 138 -16.44 12.62 7.88
N TYR A 139 -16.94 11.44 8.31
CA TYR A 139 -16.37 10.14 7.92
C TYR A 139 -16.26 9.93 6.40
N ASN A 140 -17.10 10.58 5.61
CA ASN A 140 -16.98 10.62 4.15
C ASN A 140 -15.64 11.27 3.69
N HIS A 141 -15.19 12.32 4.38
CA HIS A 141 -13.90 12.95 4.13
C HIS A 141 -12.74 12.06 4.59
N LEU A 142 -12.89 11.29 5.67
CA LEU A 142 -11.90 10.29 6.08
C LEU A 142 -11.69 9.25 4.98
N HIS A 143 -12.77 8.70 4.44
CA HIS A 143 -12.69 7.76 3.34
C HIS A 143 -12.06 8.40 2.09
N ALA A 144 -12.45 9.62 1.73
CA ALA A 144 -11.86 10.34 0.59
C ALA A 144 -10.34 10.56 0.76
N LEU A 145 -9.89 10.88 1.98
CA LEU A 145 -8.47 11.02 2.30
C LEU A 145 -7.75 9.66 2.19
N ASN A 146 -8.31 8.59 2.75
CA ASN A 146 -7.78 7.23 2.62
C ASN A 146 -7.63 6.83 1.14
N LYS A 147 -8.68 7.05 0.34
CA LYS A 147 -8.67 6.79 -1.10
C LYS A 147 -7.56 7.55 -1.81
N ARG A 148 -7.28 8.80 -1.42
CA ARG A 148 -6.19 9.62 -1.97
C ARG A 148 -4.80 9.10 -1.59
N ILE A 149 -4.61 8.69 -0.33
CA ILE A 149 -3.35 8.09 0.15
C ILE A 149 -3.06 6.79 -0.61
N LEU A 150 -4.05 5.93 -0.77
CA LEU A 150 -3.90 4.68 -1.52
C LEU A 150 -3.71 4.92 -3.02
N GLN A 151 -4.31 5.97 -3.58
CA GLN A 151 -4.05 6.39 -4.95
C GLN A 151 -2.60 6.87 -5.13
N TYR A 152 -2.05 7.61 -4.17
CA TYR A 152 -0.64 7.98 -4.16
C TYR A 152 0.26 6.75 -4.09
N GLY A 153 -0.13 5.72 -3.34
CA GLY A 153 0.54 4.41 -3.34
C GLY A 153 0.65 3.77 -4.72
N ILE A 154 -0.36 3.92 -5.58
CA ILE A 154 -0.26 3.51 -7.00
C ILE A 154 0.75 4.37 -7.75
N SER A 155 0.68 5.69 -7.59
CA SER A 155 1.55 6.63 -8.33
C SER A 155 3.03 6.37 -8.09
N ILE A 156 3.40 5.92 -6.90
CA ILE A 156 4.78 5.55 -6.53
C ILE A 156 5.07 4.05 -6.71
N GLN A 157 4.15 3.29 -7.31
CA GLN A 157 4.26 1.86 -7.58
C GLN A 157 4.39 0.98 -6.33
N ALA A 158 3.90 1.46 -5.18
CA ALA A 158 3.78 0.68 -3.94
C ALA A 158 2.55 -0.24 -3.95
N LEU A 159 1.51 0.14 -4.70
CA LEU A 159 0.28 -0.63 -4.88
C LEU A 159 0.01 -0.86 -6.38
N ASP A 160 -0.48 -2.04 -6.73
CA ASP A 160 -0.90 -2.33 -8.11
C ASP A 160 -2.30 -1.75 -8.41
N ASN A 161 -3.18 -1.67 -7.39
CA ASN A 161 -4.52 -1.10 -7.49
C ASN A 161 -4.95 -0.39 -6.20
N ASN A 162 -6.06 0.36 -6.24
CA ASN A 162 -6.53 1.14 -5.11
C ASN A 162 -7.68 0.38 -4.44
N PRO A 163 -7.47 -0.26 -3.27
CA PRO A 163 -8.52 -1.04 -2.63
C PRO A 163 -9.67 -0.17 -2.09
N ALA A 164 -9.48 1.15 -1.98
CA ALA A 164 -10.53 2.09 -1.57
C ALA A 164 -11.35 2.64 -2.74
N ARG A 165 -11.12 2.20 -3.98
CA ARG A 165 -11.73 2.82 -5.18
C ARG A 165 -13.26 2.73 -5.18
N ASP A 166 -13.77 1.54 -4.90
CA ASP A 166 -15.17 1.15 -5.11
C ASP A 166 -15.91 0.90 -3.79
N ILE A 167 -15.46 1.56 -2.71
CA ILE A 167 -16.08 1.49 -1.38
C ILE A 167 -17.37 2.31 -1.38
N VAL A 168 -18.43 1.72 -0.85
CA VAL A 168 -19.73 2.39 -0.71
C VAL A 168 -19.74 3.14 0.62
N ILE A 169 -20.02 4.44 0.56
CA ILE A 169 -20.10 5.28 1.77
C ILE A 169 -21.56 5.28 2.25
N PRO A 170 -21.85 4.82 3.49
CA PRO A 170 -23.20 4.89 4.04
C PRO A 170 -23.74 6.32 4.06
N ARG A 171 -25.05 6.48 3.90
CA ARG A 171 -25.70 7.80 3.92
C ARG A 171 -25.60 8.38 5.33
N LYS A 172 -25.24 9.64 5.40
CA LYS A 172 -25.22 10.42 6.63
C LYS A 172 -26.63 10.75 7.09
N ILE A 173 -26.94 10.44 8.34
CA ILE A 173 -28.17 10.88 8.99
C ILE A 173 -27.99 12.32 9.46
N THR A 174 -28.87 13.21 8.99
CA THR A 174 -28.91 14.58 9.49
C THR A 174 -29.75 14.57 10.76
N ARG A 175 -29.13 14.88 11.89
CA ARG A 175 -29.86 15.16 13.13
C ARG A 175 -30.34 16.60 13.04
N ASP A 176 -31.65 16.81 13.16
CA ASP A 176 -32.21 18.16 13.16
C ASP A 176 -31.50 19.00 14.23
N LYS A 177 -31.15 20.24 13.86
CA LYS A 177 -30.60 21.19 14.82
C LYS A 177 -31.68 21.40 15.87
N GLN A 178 -31.44 20.97 17.10
CA GLN A 178 -32.21 21.51 18.23
C GLN A 178 -32.06 23.03 18.14
N GLU A 179 -33.19 23.73 18.03
CA GLU A 179 -33.21 25.19 18.01
C GLU A 179 -32.41 25.68 19.23
N ILE A 180 -31.35 26.42 18.97
CA ILE A 180 -30.60 27.09 20.02
C ILE A 180 -31.56 28.14 20.58
N LYS A 181 -32.16 27.85 21.73
CA LYS A 181 -32.94 28.84 22.46
C LYS A 181 -31.97 29.92 22.91
N TYR A 182 -31.99 31.05 22.21
CA TYR A 182 -31.30 32.25 22.66
C TYR A 182 -31.97 32.69 23.96
N PHE A 183 -31.24 32.60 25.08
CA PHE A 183 -31.65 33.29 26.29
C PHE A 183 -31.51 34.78 26.01
N GLN A 184 -32.63 35.52 26.05
CA GLN A 184 -32.59 36.97 26.08
C GLN A 184 -32.15 37.35 27.50
N ASP A 185 -30.95 37.94 27.62
CA ASP A 185 -30.51 38.54 28.87
C ASP A 185 -31.47 39.69 29.21
N GLN A 186 -32.06 39.64 30.40
CA GLN A 186 -32.87 40.71 31.01
C GLN A 186 -31.98 41.70 31.75
#